data_AF-A0A8J5NLF9-F1
#
_entry.id   AF-A0A8J5NLF9-F1
#
_cell.length_a   1.000
_cell.length_b   1.000
_cell.length_c   1.000
_cell.angle_alpha   90.00
_cell.angle_beta   90.00
_cell.angle_gamma   90.00
#
_symmetry.space_group_name_H-M   'P 1'
#
loop_
_entity.id
_entity.type
_entity.pdbx_description
1 polymer ?
#
loop_
_entity_poly.entity_id
_entity_poly.type
_entity_poly.pdbx_seq_one_letter_code
_entity_poly.pdbx_strand_id
1 'polypeptide(L)'
;MSPEKIGYFTLDNAENNDTAMEVIGAELGFDGRLRRGRCIGHTINLSAKALLFSKNANAFEQQLSGAEALSVTKYAQWRKKGPVGKLHNIVVDVHISHRLIYLFKEVQKDEINRAVTLKLRSKKPLKLIVDNDTRWLSQLYMIRRALRLKTSIELLLIKYKAQWEDENRSKKTGQVTQAKLAKKPRILRDENQLTDKDWEVLYHLDAILTIFETVIKTLEGDGHIRRQYKQLAADFPDPEHFRIGINLAWDKLDEYYQRLDETPIYYTAMALHPAYRWDWFDETWAHKPSWVEKAKEMVADVWLSDYAHLEVRTSSSRGDDEPPAKRPRFFNPFEKNSRVPNSLPAHATAIVGDEYQAW
;
A
#
# COMPACT_ATOMS: atom_id res chain seq x y z
N MET A 1 -33.89 -3.82 -20.48
CA MET A 1 -34.07 -3.38 -19.07
C MET A 1 -34.64 -1.98 -19.09
N SER A 2 -35.54 -1.60 -18.17
CA SER A 2 -35.90 -0.18 -18.05
C SER A 2 -34.68 0.59 -17.51
N PRO A 3 -34.36 1.80 -18.03
CA PRO A 3 -33.22 2.61 -17.58
C PRO A 3 -33.20 2.85 -16.06
N GLU A 4 -34.39 2.90 -15.45
CA GLU A 4 -34.65 3.04 -14.01
C GLU A 4 -34.06 1.92 -13.14
N LYS A 5 -33.69 0.77 -13.72
CA LYS A 5 -33.14 -0.38 -12.97
C LYS A 5 -31.62 -0.49 -13.04
N ILE A 6 -30.97 0.40 -13.79
CA ILE A 6 -29.52 0.39 -13.97
C ILE A 6 -28.90 1.22 -12.84
N GLY A 7 -27.98 0.62 -12.10
CA GLY A 7 -27.25 1.29 -11.02
C GLY A 7 -25.91 1.87 -11.49
N TYR A 8 -24.92 1.79 -10.61
CA TYR A 8 -23.55 2.24 -10.86
C TYR A 8 -22.62 1.04 -11.09
N PHE A 9 -21.58 1.24 -11.88
CA PHE A 9 -20.59 0.22 -12.24
C PHE A 9 -19.26 0.56 -11.59
N THR A 10 -18.70 -0.34 -10.79
CA THR A 10 -17.34 -0.18 -10.25
C THR A 10 -16.39 -1.04 -11.07
N LEU A 11 -15.48 -0.40 -11.80
CA LEU A 11 -14.48 -1.06 -12.64
C LEU A 11 -13.07 -0.67 -12.16
N ASP A 12 -12.06 -1.42 -12.60
CA ASP A 12 -10.69 -0.95 -12.42
C ASP A 12 -10.43 0.34 -13.24
N ASN A 13 -9.36 1.05 -12.91
CA ASN A 13 -9.14 2.40 -13.42
C ASN A 13 -8.45 2.42 -14.80
N ALA A 14 -8.43 1.30 -15.53
CA ALA A 14 -7.91 1.28 -16.90
C ALA A 14 -8.73 2.19 -17.83
N GLU A 15 -8.07 2.81 -18.82
CA GLU A 15 -8.71 3.74 -19.78
C GLU A 15 -9.71 3.04 -20.71
N ASN A 16 -9.47 1.77 -21.06
CA ASN A 16 -10.40 0.98 -21.87
C ASN A 16 -11.79 0.82 -21.20
N ASN A 17 -11.86 0.92 -19.87
CA ASN A 17 -13.12 0.90 -19.13
C ASN A 17 -13.89 2.24 -19.25
N ASP A 18 -13.24 3.36 -19.59
CA ASP A 18 -13.96 4.59 -19.96
C ASP A 18 -14.70 4.37 -21.28
N THR A 19 -14.00 3.88 -22.32
CA THR A 19 -14.61 3.56 -23.61
C THR A 19 -15.71 2.51 -23.48
N ALA A 20 -15.50 1.47 -22.66
CA ALA A 20 -16.54 0.47 -22.42
C ALA A 20 -17.80 1.10 -21.81
N MET A 21 -17.65 2.02 -20.85
CA MET A 21 -18.79 2.69 -20.22
C MET A 21 -19.51 3.66 -21.14
N GLU A 22 -18.80 4.31 -22.07
CA GLU A 22 -19.45 5.12 -23.12
C GLU A 22 -20.32 4.26 -24.03
N VAL A 23 -19.80 3.12 -24.49
CA VAL A 23 -20.54 2.19 -25.35
C VAL A 23 -21.76 1.61 -24.62
N ILE A 24 -21.59 1.16 -23.38
CA ILE A 24 -22.68 0.62 -22.55
C ILE A 24 -23.73 1.70 -22.28
N GLY A 25 -23.30 2.93 -21.96
CA GLY A 25 -24.18 4.07 -21.70
C GLY A 25 -25.01 4.43 -22.93
N ALA A 26 -24.40 4.47 -24.11
CA ALA A 26 -25.10 4.75 -25.37
C ALA A 26 -26.17 3.69 -25.69
N GLU A 27 -25.86 2.41 -25.50
CA GLU A 27 -26.80 1.30 -25.75
C GLU A 27 -27.97 1.29 -24.76
N LEU A 28 -27.72 1.67 -23.50
CA LEU A 28 -28.69 1.56 -22.42
C LEU A 28 -29.36 2.89 -22.03
N GLY A 29 -29.00 3.99 -22.71
CA GLY A 29 -29.62 5.31 -22.54
C GLY A 29 -29.20 6.07 -21.27
N PHE A 30 -27.93 5.98 -20.86
CA PHE A 30 -27.40 6.74 -19.73
C PHE A 30 -25.99 7.31 -20.01
N ASP A 31 -25.59 8.34 -19.25
CA ASP A 31 -24.21 8.85 -19.30
C ASP A 31 -23.26 7.89 -18.57
N GLY A 32 -22.43 7.17 -19.34
CA GLY A 32 -21.45 6.23 -18.83
C GLY A 32 -20.49 6.82 -17.81
N ARG A 33 -20.10 8.09 -17.98
CA ARG A 33 -19.16 8.79 -17.08
C ARG A 33 -19.78 9.00 -15.70
N LEU A 34 -21.05 9.42 -15.65
CA LEU A 34 -21.76 9.67 -14.39
C LEU A 34 -22.00 8.39 -13.58
N ARG A 35 -21.99 7.22 -14.24
CA ARG A 35 -22.29 5.92 -13.62
C ARG A 35 -21.06 5.01 -13.44
N ARG A 36 -19.85 5.47 -13.79
CA ARG A 36 -18.59 4.71 -13.65
C ARG A 36 -17.86 5.03 -12.34
N GLY A 37 -18.11 4.23 -11.31
CA GLY A 37 -17.27 4.17 -10.12
C GLY A 37 -15.83 3.71 -10.44
N ARG A 38 -14.86 4.43 -9.88
CA ARG A 38 -13.42 4.10 -9.83
C ARG A 38 -13.11 3.12 -8.69
N CYS A 39 -12.13 2.25 -8.91
CA CYS A 39 -11.66 1.30 -7.90
C CYS A 39 -10.62 1.95 -6.98
N ILE A 40 -11.00 2.19 -5.71
CA ILE A 40 -10.11 2.78 -4.70
C ILE A 40 -8.89 1.89 -4.42
N GLY A 41 -9.04 0.56 -4.41
CA GLY A 41 -7.92 -0.37 -4.23
C GLY A 41 -6.88 -0.25 -5.34
N HIS A 42 -7.34 -0.02 -6.57
CA HIS A 42 -6.47 0.23 -7.72
C HIS A 42 -5.72 1.56 -7.58
N THR A 43 -6.39 2.64 -7.17
CA THR A 43 -5.77 3.95 -6.88
C THR A 43 -4.69 3.86 -5.80
N ILE A 44 -4.95 3.13 -4.71
CA ILE A 44 -4.00 2.92 -3.62
C ILE A 44 -2.78 2.13 -4.12
N ASN A 45 -3.00 1.09 -4.91
CA ASN A 45 -1.91 0.32 -5.52
C ASN A 45 -1.04 1.17 -6.45
N LEU A 46 -1.64 2.02 -7.30
CA LEU A 46 -0.92 2.96 -8.16
C LEU A 46 -0.05 3.91 -7.34
N SER A 47 -0.65 4.51 -6.31
CA SER A 47 0.00 5.50 -5.45
C SER A 47 1.14 4.90 -4.60
N ALA A 48 0.95 3.70 -4.04
CA ALA A 48 2.00 2.97 -3.32
C ALA A 48 3.19 2.63 -4.24
N LYS A 49 2.90 2.27 -5.49
CA LYS A 49 3.94 1.98 -6.49
C LYS A 49 4.64 3.26 -6.97
N ALA A 50 3.91 4.36 -7.15
CA ALA A 50 4.53 5.65 -7.45
C ALA A 50 5.51 6.08 -6.33
N LEU A 51 5.13 5.88 -5.06
CA LEU A 51 5.98 6.10 -3.90
C LEU A 51 7.25 5.22 -3.96
N LEU A 52 7.07 3.93 -4.25
CA LEU A 52 8.15 2.97 -4.30
C LEU A 52 9.06 3.12 -5.52
N PHE A 53 8.60 3.72 -6.63
CA PHE A 53 9.32 3.68 -7.91
C PHE A 53 9.62 5.04 -8.55
N SER A 54 9.09 6.16 -8.04
CA SER A 54 9.31 7.51 -8.55
C SER A 54 9.14 7.63 -10.09
N LYS A 55 10.23 7.62 -10.88
CA LYS A 55 10.30 7.95 -12.31
C LYS A 55 9.57 7.00 -13.30
N ASN A 56 8.86 5.96 -12.84
CA ASN A 56 8.16 4.98 -13.70
C ASN A 56 6.66 4.78 -13.37
N ALA A 57 6.03 5.69 -12.61
CA ALA A 57 4.62 5.58 -12.24
C ALA A 57 3.69 5.45 -13.47
N ASN A 58 3.86 6.31 -14.49
CA ASN A 58 3.02 6.32 -15.71
C ASN A 58 3.13 5.04 -16.53
N ALA A 59 4.29 4.41 -16.48
CA ALA A 59 4.58 3.27 -17.31
C ALA A 59 4.12 1.96 -16.61
N PHE A 60 3.74 2.05 -15.33
CA PHE A 60 2.94 1.05 -14.62
C PHE A 60 1.43 1.22 -14.86
N GLU A 61 0.92 2.44 -15.02
CA GLU A 61 -0.47 2.68 -15.46
C GLU A 61 -0.72 2.03 -16.82
N GLN A 62 0.24 2.15 -17.73
CA GLN A 62 0.20 1.43 -19.01
C GLN A 62 0.07 -0.09 -18.82
N GLN A 63 0.86 -0.70 -17.93
CA GLN A 63 0.77 -2.13 -17.63
C GLN A 63 -0.58 -2.55 -17.02
N LEU A 64 -1.19 -1.71 -16.19
CA LEU A 64 -2.52 -1.98 -15.59
C LEU A 64 -3.68 -1.72 -16.55
N SER A 65 -3.50 -0.78 -17.49
CA SER A 65 -4.43 -0.53 -18.59
C SER A 65 -4.42 -1.61 -19.67
N GLY A 66 -3.56 -2.63 -19.53
CA GLY A 66 -3.37 -3.70 -20.52
C GLY A 66 -2.51 -3.29 -21.72
N ALA A 67 -1.93 -2.08 -21.71
CA ALA A 67 -0.93 -1.68 -22.68
C ALA A 67 0.40 -2.42 -22.42
N GLU A 68 1.23 -2.54 -23.47
CA GLU A 68 2.50 -3.27 -23.47
C GLU A 68 3.30 -2.96 -22.20
N ALA A 69 3.43 -3.97 -21.33
CA ALA A 69 4.10 -3.82 -20.05
C ALA A 69 5.46 -3.14 -20.27
N LEU A 70 5.78 -2.14 -19.46
CA LEU A 70 7.13 -1.58 -19.38
C LEU A 70 8.15 -2.70 -19.54
N SER A 71 9.07 -2.56 -20.50
CA SER A 71 10.09 -3.59 -20.71
C SER A 71 10.75 -3.90 -19.36
N VAL A 72 10.79 -5.17 -18.97
CA VAL A 72 11.40 -5.70 -17.73
C VAL A 72 12.77 -5.06 -17.44
N THR A 73 13.49 -4.69 -18.51
CA THR A 73 14.75 -3.94 -18.54
C THR A 73 14.73 -2.58 -17.83
N LYS A 74 13.67 -1.77 -17.96
CA LYS A 74 13.56 -0.46 -17.26
C LYS A 74 13.33 -0.64 -15.76
N TYR A 75 12.53 -1.64 -15.35
CA TYR A 75 12.37 -2.02 -13.93
C TYR A 75 13.67 -2.57 -13.33
N ALA A 76 14.39 -3.41 -14.07
CA ALA A 76 15.68 -3.95 -13.66
C ALA A 76 16.75 -2.86 -13.48
N GLN A 77 16.70 -1.77 -14.27
CA GLN A 77 17.60 -0.63 -14.13
C GLN A 77 17.31 0.21 -12.87
N TRP A 78 16.05 0.28 -12.42
CA TRP A 78 15.67 1.04 -11.23
C TRP A 78 15.96 0.29 -9.92
N ARG A 79 15.74 -1.05 -9.89
CA ARG A 79 16.24 -1.95 -8.83
C ARG A 79 17.75 -1.87 -8.59
N LYS A 80 18.51 -1.35 -9.56
CA LYS A 80 19.96 -1.19 -9.42
C LYS A 80 20.41 0.03 -8.64
N LYS A 81 19.54 1.00 -8.29
CA LYS A 81 20.02 2.35 -7.85
C LYS A 81 19.35 3.00 -6.63
N GLY A 82 18.25 2.48 -6.10
CA GLY A 82 17.59 3.02 -4.88
C GLY A 82 17.66 2.10 -3.65
N PRO A 83 17.32 2.57 -2.44
CA PRO A 83 17.37 1.78 -1.19
C PRO A 83 16.62 0.45 -1.27
N VAL A 84 15.40 0.47 -1.82
CA VAL A 84 14.57 -0.76 -2.01
C VAL A 84 15.23 -1.74 -2.97
N GLY A 85 15.86 -1.24 -4.03
CA GLY A 85 16.56 -2.06 -5.01
C GLY A 85 17.85 -2.70 -4.48
N LYS A 86 18.62 -1.94 -3.70
CA LYS A 86 19.78 -2.47 -2.95
C LYS A 86 19.35 -3.57 -1.99
N LEU A 87 18.28 -3.33 -1.24
CA LEU A 87 17.71 -4.32 -0.33
C LEU A 87 17.25 -5.58 -1.07
N HIS A 88 16.53 -5.44 -2.19
CA HIS A 88 16.13 -6.55 -3.05
C HIS A 88 17.34 -7.39 -3.49
N ASN A 89 18.43 -6.76 -3.93
CA ASN A 89 19.64 -7.47 -4.34
C ASN A 89 20.25 -8.28 -3.19
N ILE A 90 20.33 -7.70 -1.98
CA ILE A 90 20.79 -8.40 -0.77
C ILE A 90 19.89 -9.61 -0.49
N VAL A 91 18.57 -9.40 -0.47
CA VAL A 91 17.58 -10.45 -0.17
C VAL A 91 17.68 -11.60 -1.17
N VAL A 92 17.75 -11.30 -2.47
CA VAL A 92 17.90 -12.30 -3.53
C VAL A 92 19.22 -13.04 -3.39
N ASP A 93 20.34 -12.34 -3.20
CA ASP A 93 21.67 -12.96 -3.06
C ASP A 93 21.72 -13.91 -1.86
N VAL A 94 21.15 -13.51 -0.72
CA VAL A 94 21.03 -14.36 0.46
C VAL A 94 20.12 -15.55 0.19
N HIS A 95 19.00 -15.36 -0.50
CA HIS A 95 18.03 -16.42 -0.75
C HIS A 95 18.56 -17.52 -1.67
N ILE A 96 19.39 -17.19 -2.66
CA ILE A 96 19.89 -18.16 -3.64
C ILE A 96 21.19 -18.85 -3.21
N SER A 97 21.94 -18.27 -2.27
CA SER A 97 23.25 -18.79 -1.86
C SER A 97 23.15 -19.58 -0.56
N HIS A 98 23.35 -20.91 -0.64
CA HIS A 98 23.39 -21.77 0.55
C HIS A 98 24.38 -21.24 1.59
N ARG A 99 25.56 -20.80 1.15
CA ARG A 99 26.58 -20.21 2.03
C ARG A 99 26.04 -19.00 2.79
N LEU A 100 25.38 -18.06 2.12
CA LEU A 100 24.81 -16.88 2.76
C LEU A 100 23.63 -17.23 3.67
N ILE A 101 22.78 -18.20 3.31
CA ILE A 101 21.71 -18.71 4.18
C ILE A 101 22.29 -19.25 5.50
N TYR A 102 23.33 -20.09 5.42
CA TYR A 102 23.97 -20.66 6.61
C TYR A 102 24.60 -19.58 7.48
N LEU A 103 25.36 -18.66 6.85
CA LEU A 103 26.02 -17.57 7.56
C LEU A 103 25.01 -16.63 8.24
N PHE A 104 23.91 -16.33 7.57
CA PHE A 104 22.86 -15.47 8.13
C PHE A 104 22.14 -16.13 9.31
N LYS A 105 21.89 -17.45 9.23
CA LYS A 105 21.36 -18.22 10.37
C LYS A 105 22.33 -18.25 11.54
N GLU A 106 23.62 -18.37 11.28
CA GLU A 106 24.67 -18.41 12.31
C GLU A 106 24.74 -17.08 13.07
N VAL A 107 24.84 -15.95 12.34
CA VAL A 107 24.83 -14.60 12.92
C VAL A 107 23.60 -14.39 13.82
N GLN A 108 22.42 -14.78 13.35
CA GLN A 108 21.19 -14.67 14.16
C GLN A 108 21.22 -15.57 15.40
N LYS A 109 21.76 -16.79 15.30
CA LYS A 109 21.90 -17.67 16.47
C LYS A 109 22.81 -17.05 17.53
N ASP A 110 23.90 -16.43 17.12
CA ASP A 110 24.82 -15.75 18.06
C ASP A 110 24.11 -14.58 18.77
N GLU A 111 23.34 -13.78 18.03
CA GLU A 111 22.52 -12.70 18.60
C GLU A 111 21.45 -13.24 19.57
N ILE A 112 20.73 -14.29 19.17
CA ILE A 112 19.69 -14.94 19.98
C ILE A 112 20.28 -15.52 21.27
N ASN A 113 21.41 -16.22 21.19
CA ASN A 113 22.07 -16.83 22.34
C ASN A 113 22.59 -15.78 23.34
N ARG A 114 23.07 -14.63 22.83
CA ARG A 114 23.52 -13.50 23.65
C ARG A 114 22.39 -12.65 24.22
N ALA A 115 21.15 -12.89 23.81
CA ALA A 115 20.03 -12.06 24.24
C ALA A 115 19.83 -12.10 25.77
N VAL A 116 19.37 -10.99 26.34
CA VAL A 116 19.25 -10.80 27.79
C VAL A 116 18.13 -11.64 28.39
N THR A 117 17.01 -11.81 27.66
CA THR A 117 15.81 -12.46 28.19
C THR A 117 15.62 -13.86 27.61
N LEU A 118 15.06 -14.76 28.42
CA LEU A 118 14.72 -16.13 28.00
C LEU A 118 13.75 -16.14 26.81
N LYS A 119 12.81 -15.18 26.75
CA LYS A 119 11.88 -15.01 25.63
C LYS A 119 12.58 -14.67 24.31
N LEU A 120 13.71 -13.96 24.36
CA LEU A 120 14.50 -13.68 23.16
C LEU A 120 15.36 -14.88 22.76
N ARG A 121 15.93 -15.60 23.73
CA ARG A 121 16.71 -16.83 23.50
C ARG A 121 15.89 -17.99 22.93
N SER A 122 14.58 -18.02 23.16
CA SER A 122 13.68 -19.03 22.60
C SER A 122 13.25 -18.76 21.16
N LYS A 123 13.60 -17.60 20.58
CA LYS A 123 13.28 -17.28 19.18
C LYS A 123 14.12 -18.13 18.22
N LYS A 124 13.57 -18.38 17.04
CA LYS A 124 14.29 -19.04 15.94
C LYS A 124 14.84 -18.01 14.95
N PRO A 125 15.97 -18.29 14.29
CA PRO A 125 16.44 -17.48 13.17
C PRO A 125 15.37 -17.35 12.09
N LEU A 126 15.22 -16.13 11.58
CA LEU A 126 14.24 -15.78 10.57
C LEU A 126 14.88 -15.75 9.18
N LYS A 127 14.08 -16.07 8.16
CA LYS A 127 14.45 -15.85 6.76
C LYS A 127 14.14 -14.41 6.34
N LEU A 128 14.89 -13.91 5.35
CA LEU A 128 14.49 -12.71 4.61
C LEU A 128 13.30 -13.04 3.72
N ILE A 129 12.40 -12.08 3.54
CA ILE A 129 11.22 -12.20 2.68
C ILE A 129 11.59 -11.67 1.30
N VAL A 130 11.41 -12.50 0.27
CA VAL A 130 11.59 -12.12 -1.14
C VAL A 130 10.32 -11.44 -1.62
N ASP A 131 10.44 -10.28 -2.26
CA ASP A 131 9.33 -9.57 -2.88
C ASP A 131 8.93 -10.19 -4.23
N ASN A 132 7.71 -9.88 -4.68
CA ASN A 132 7.15 -10.24 -5.96
C ASN A 132 6.84 -8.96 -6.75
N ASP A 133 7.40 -8.87 -7.97
CA ASP A 133 7.34 -7.70 -8.86
C ASP A 133 5.91 -7.19 -9.13
N THR A 134 4.88 -8.02 -8.94
CA THR A 134 3.48 -7.66 -9.21
C THR A 134 2.80 -6.89 -8.09
N ARG A 135 3.24 -6.98 -6.82
CA ARG A 135 2.46 -6.47 -5.67
C ARG A 135 3.31 -5.69 -4.67
N TRP A 136 2.95 -4.42 -4.47
CA TRP A 136 3.65 -3.51 -3.55
C TRP A 136 3.64 -4.01 -2.08
N LEU A 137 2.61 -4.76 -1.66
CA LEU A 137 2.55 -5.39 -0.34
C LEU A 137 3.73 -6.34 -0.07
N SER A 138 4.18 -7.08 -1.08
CA SER A 138 5.33 -7.97 -0.92
C SER A 138 6.64 -7.20 -0.69
N GLN A 139 6.76 -6.00 -1.29
CA GLN A 139 7.89 -5.10 -1.07
C GLN A 139 7.84 -4.48 0.33
N LEU A 140 6.65 -4.09 0.81
CA LEU A 140 6.46 -3.69 2.21
C LEU A 140 6.92 -4.80 3.18
N TYR A 141 6.56 -6.05 2.93
CA TYR A 141 6.95 -7.17 3.78
C TYR A 141 8.45 -7.47 3.75
N MET A 142 9.08 -7.36 2.58
CA MET A 142 10.54 -7.41 2.46
C MET A 142 11.19 -6.31 3.32
N ILE A 143 10.74 -5.06 3.19
CA ILE A 143 11.25 -3.91 3.93
C ILE A 143 11.10 -4.13 5.45
N ARG A 144 9.91 -4.49 5.93
CA ARG A 144 9.66 -4.76 7.36
C ARG A 144 10.55 -5.87 7.91
N ARG A 145 10.69 -6.98 7.17
CA ARG A 145 11.55 -8.08 7.60
C ARG A 145 13.01 -7.65 7.66
N ALA A 146 13.47 -6.84 6.70
CA ALA A 146 14.82 -6.31 6.67
C ALA A 146 15.10 -5.35 7.83
N LEU A 147 14.18 -4.41 8.12
CA LEU A 147 14.31 -3.49 9.26
C LEU A 147 14.40 -4.26 10.59
N ARG A 148 13.58 -5.31 10.77
CA ARG A 148 13.64 -6.18 11.95
C ARG A 148 14.97 -6.94 12.07
N LEU A 149 15.63 -7.21 10.95
CA LEU A 149 16.88 -7.97 10.86
C LEU A 149 18.08 -7.09 10.48
N LYS A 150 17.99 -5.76 10.66
CA LYS A 150 19.04 -4.80 10.24
C LYS A 150 20.41 -5.21 10.77
N THR A 151 20.52 -5.41 12.08
CA THR A 151 21.78 -5.83 12.74
C THR A 151 22.31 -7.15 12.17
N SER A 152 21.43 -8.15 12.01
CA SER A 152 21.81 -9.44 11.45
C SER A 152 22.29 -9.35 10.00
N ILE A 153 21.70 -8.46 9.19
CA ILE A 153 22.10 -8.20 7.80
C ILE A 153 23.48 -7.52 7.77
N GLU A 154 23.70 -6.51 8.60
CA GLU A 154 24.99 -5.81 8.68
C GLU A 154 26.11 -6.75 9.12
N LEU A 155 25.88 -7.55 10.15
CA LEU A 155 26.82 -8.56 10.63
C LEU A 155 27.09 -9.65 9.58
N LEU A 156 26.08 -10.08 8.83
CA LEU A 156 26.25 -10.99 7.70
C LEU A 156 27.21 -10.41 6.66
N LEU A 157 27.00 -9.16 6.25
CA LEU A 157 27.83 -8.50 5.23
C LEU A 157 29.28 -8.36 5.70
N ILE A 158 29.49 -7.95 6.96
CA ILE A 158 30.81 -7.85 7.58
C ILE A 158 31.51 -9.22 7.58
N LYS A 159 30.83 -10.26 8.09
CA LYS A 159 31.39 -11.60 8.21
C LYS A 159 31.69 -12.20 6.83
N TYR A 160 30.78 -12.03 5.87
CA TYR A 160 30.96 -12.55 4.52
C TYR A 160 32.10 -11.83 3.78
N LYS A 161 32.21 -10.51 3.94
CA LYS A 161 33.32 -9.72 3.40
C LYS A 161 34.66 -10.20 3.93
N ALA A 162 34.79 -10.39 5.24
CA ALA A 162 36.02 -10.88 5.86
C ALA A 162 36.43 -12.27 5.33
N GLN A 163 35.48 -13.21 5.23
CA GLN A 163 35.76 -14.54 4.67
C GLN A 163 36.19 -14.46 3.20
N TRP A 164 35.53 -13.63 2.40
CA TRP A 164 35.88 -13.47 0.99
C TRP A 164 37.25 -12.83 0.80
N GLU A 165 37.60 -11.83 1.61
CA GLU A 165 38.91 -11.18 1.57
C GLU A 165 40.02 -12.16 1.97
N ASP A 166 39.81 -12.99 3.00
CA ASP A 166 40.77 -14.02 3.42
C ASP A 166 41.02 -15.06 2.32
N GLU A 167 39.95 -15.57 1.69
CA GLU A 167 40.01 -16.53 0.58
C GLU A 167 40.71 -15.95 -0.68
N ASN A 168 40.77 -14.63 -0.83
CA ASN A 168 41.29 -13.97 -2.02
C ASN A 168 42.55 -13.12 -1.77
N ARG A 169 43.12 -13.20 -0.56
CA ARG A 169 44.36 -12.50 -0.18
C ARG A 169 45.58 -13.17 -0.82
N SER A 170 46.50 -12.37 -1.34
CA SER A 170 47.80 -12.86 -1.81
C SER A 170 48.66 -13.32 -0.63
N LYS A 171 49.20 -14.54 -0.70
CA LYS A 171 50.15 -15.05 0.32
C LYS A 171 51.45 -14.24 0.38
N LYS A 172 51.82 -13.52 -0.68
CA LYS A 172 53.05 -12.72 -0.76
C LYS A 172 52.88 -11.29 -0.23
N THR A 173 51.78 -10.63 -0.58
CA THR A 173 51.56 -9.20 -0.27
C THR A 173 50.54 -8.97 0.83
N GLY A 174 49.80 -10.00 1.24
CA GLY A 174 48.74 -9.86 2.23
C GLY A 174 47.56 -9.00 1.76
N GLN A 175 47.47 -8.68 0.47
CA GLN A 175 46.40 -7.84 -0.10
C GLN A 175 45.60 -8.61 -1.16
N VAL A 176 44.33 -8.22 -1.33
CA VAL A 176 43.48 -8.72 -2.42
C VAL A 176 43.89 -8.03 -3.72
N THR A 177 44.19 -8.80 -4.76
CA THR A 177 44.63 -8.25 -6.05
C THR A 177 43.48 -7.58 -6.81
N GLN A 178 43.81 -6.64 -7.71
CA GLN A 178 42.81 -5.94 -8.53
C GLN A 178 41.95 -6.91 -9.38
N ALA A 179 42.56 -7.97 -9.91
CA ALA A 179 41.84 -9.00 -10.68
C ALA A 179 40.79 -9.75 -9.83
N LYS A 180 41.04 -9.91 -8.52
CA LYS A 180 40.08 -10.53 -7.58
C LYS A 180 38.99 -9.55 -7.17
N LEU A 181 39.32 -8.29 -6.96
CA LEU A 181 38.34 -7.22 -6.72
C LEU A 181 37.35 -7.08 -7.89
N ALA A 182 37.79 -7.26 -9.14
CA ALA A 182 36.90 -7.27 -10.30
C ALA A 182 35.87 -8.42 -10.27
N LYS A 183 36.14 -9.50 -9.52
CA LYS A 183 35.25 -10.66 -9.33
C LYS A 183 34.50 -10.63 -7.99
N LYS A 184 34.41 -9.45 -7.35
CA LYS A 184 33.71 -9.26 -6.07
C LYS A 184 32.23 -9.67 -6.20
N PRO A 185 31.71 -10.53 -5.30
CA PRO A 185 30.30 -10.93 -5.27
C PRO A 185 29.37 -9.71 -5.28
N ARG A 186 28.23 -9.83 -5.97
CA ARG A 186 27.27 -8.71 -6.15
C ARG A 186 26.89 -8.06 -4.81
N ILE A 187 26.54 -8.88 -3.83
CA ILE A 187 26.19 -8.48 -2.45
C ILE A 187 27.29 -7.68 -1.73
N LEU A 188 28.55 -7.77 -2.14
CA LEU A 188 29.68 -7.05 -1.54
C LEU A 188 30.08 -5.79 -2.34
N ARG A 189 29.52 -5.55 -3.52
CA ARG A 189 29.84 -4.36 -4.32
C ARG A 189 29.28 -3.11 -3.65
N ASP A 190 30.03 -2.02 -3.76
CA ASP A 190 29.75 -0.78 -3.05
C ASP A 190 28.40 -0.19 -3.49
N GLU A 191 28.03 -0.37 -4.76
CA GLU A 191 26.72 0.02 -5.31
C GLU A 191 25.51 -0.71 -4.67
N ASN A 192 25.72 -1.88 -4.05
CA ASN A 192 24.67 -2.69 -3.41
C ASN A 192 24.67 -2.57 -1.87
N GLN A 193 25.57 -1.77 -1.29
CA GLN A 193 25.59 -1.57 0.16
C GLN A 193 24.52 -0.55 0.56
N LEU A 194 23.75 -0.89 1.60
CA LEU A 194 22.83 0.02 2.27
C LEU A 194 23.63 0.91 3.23
N THR A 195 23.59 2.23 3.00
CA THR A 195 24.12 3.23 3.93
C THR A 195 23.12 3.54 5.05
N ASP A 196 23.51 4.25 6.10
CA ASP A 196 22.57 4.68 7.15
C ASP A 196 21.38 5.47 6.59
N LYS A 197 21.62 6.36 5.62
CA LYS A 197 20.56 7.06 4.89
C LYS A 197 19.62 6.13 4.12
N ASP A 198 20.13 5.02 3.57
CA ASP A 198 19.28 4.05 2.86
C ASP A 198 18.36 3.35 3.86
N TRP A 199 18.87 3.00 5.06
CA TRP A 199 18.07 2.44 6.14
C TRP A 199 17.01 3.41 6.66
N GLU A 200 17.33 4.69 6.79
CA GLU A 200 16.35 5.74 7.14
C GLU A 200 15.24 5.80 6.09
N VAL A 201 15.57 5.85 4.80
CA VAL A 201 14.56 5.82 3.73
C VAL A 201 13.68 4.58 3.81
N LEU A 202 14.26 3.40 4.04
CA LEU A 202 13.48 2.15 4.19
C LEU A 202 12.52 2.21 5.39
N TYR A 203 12.93 2.81 6.51
CA TYR A 203 12.08 3.02 7.67
C TYR A 203 10.90 3.95 7.36
N HIS A 204 11.14 5.04 6.62
CA HIS A 204 10.06 5.95 6.23
C HIS A 204 9.13 5.35 5.18
N LEU A 205 9.65 4.56 4.25
CA LEU A 205 8.84 3.79 3.31
C LEU A 205 7.92 2.82 4.05
N ASP A 206 8.41 2.07 5.05
CA ASP A 206 7.56 1.22 5.89
C ASP A 206 6.45 2.03 6.58
N ALA A 207 6.79 3.15 7.21
CA ALA A 207 5.81 4.00 7.90
C ALA A 207 4.70 4.50 6.97
N ILE A 208 5.06 5.00 5.77
CA ILE A 208 4.09 5.50 4.79
C ILE A 208 3.26 4.35 4.23
N LEU A 209 3.90 3.28 3.75
CA LEU A 209 3.22 2.13 3.14
C LEU A 209 2.33 1.37 4.12
N THR A 210 2.60 1.44 5.42
CA THR A 210 1.70 0.92 6.47
C THR A 210 0.33 1.60 6.43
N ILE A 211 0.26 2.88 6.04
CA ILE A 211 -1.01 3.59 5.87
C ILE A 211 -1.77 3.00 4.68
N PHE A 212 -1.08 2.78 3.56
CA PHE A 212 -1.68 2.14 2.38
C PHE A 212 -2.19 0.74 2.73
N GLU A 213 -1.44 -0.03 3.51
CA GLU A 213 -1.82 -1.39 3.91
C GLU A 213 -3.05 -1.36 4.81
N THR A 214 -3.08 -0.42 5.76
CA THR A 214 -4.23 -0.19 6.64
C THR A 214 -5.49 0.09 5.84
N VAL A 215 -5.41 1.00 4.86
CA VAL A 215 -6.57 1.38 4.05
C VAL A 215 -7.05 0.17 3.25
N ILE A 216 -6.15 -0.60 2.63
CA ILE A 216 -6.52 -1.84 1.92
C ILE A 216 -7.18 -2.84 2.86
N LYS A 217 -6.56 -3.18 4.00
CA LYS A 217 -7.14 -4.13 4.97
C LYS A 217 -8.49 -3.66 5.53
N THR A 218 -8.67 -2.34 5.67
CA THR A 218 -9.95 -1.74 6.07
C THR A 218 -11.01 -1.93 5.00
N LEU A 219 -10.67 -1.71 3.73
CA LEU A 219 -11.57 -1.92 2.60
C LEU A 219 -11.90 -3.41 2.41
N GLU A 220 -10.98 -4.30 2.79
CA GLU A 220 -11.15 -5.77 2.74
C GLU A 220 -11.97 -6.33 3.94
N GLY A 221 -12.28 -5.51 4.97
CA GLY A 221 -13.16 -5.87 6.09
C GLY A 221 -12.49 -6.16 7.44
N ASP A 222 -11.15 -6.05 7.54
CA ASP A 222 -10.36 -6.47 8.70
C ASP A 222 -9.67 -5.29 9.46
N GLY A 223 -10.13 -4.05 9.27
CA GLY A 223 -9.38 -2.84 9.60
C GLY A 223 -9.39 -2.38 11.06
N HIS A 224 -8.27 -2.49 11.75
CA HIS A 224 -7.83 -1.49 12.74
C HIS A 224 -6.75 -0.60 12.10
N ILE A 225 -6.70 0.71 12.40
CA ILE A 225 -5.47 1.51 12.70
C ILE A 225 -5.73 3.03 12.84
N ARG A 226 -4.76 3.66 13.51
CA ARG A 226 -4.62 5.04 14.00
C ARG A 226 -4.10 6.06 12.96
N ARG A 227 -4.21 7.33 13.37
CA ARG A 227 -3.85 8.57 12.68
C ARG A 227 -2.41 9.07 12.92
N GLN A 228 -2.03 10.01 12.04
CA GLN A 228 -0.96 11.03 12.07
C GLN A 228 0.40 10.64 11.48
N TYR A 229 0.58 10.93 10.18
CA TYR A 229 1.90 10.91 9.51
C TYR A 229 2.14 12.07 8.53
N LYS A 230 1.20 13.01 8.40
CA LYS A 230 1.37 14.20 7.54
C LYS A 230 2.49 15.14 8.03
N GLN A 231 2.88 15.03 9.29
CA GLN A 231 3.96 15.81 9.91
C GLN A 231 5.35 15.21 9.71
N LEU A 232 5.48 13.90 9.43
CA LEU A 232 6.80 13.27 9.29
C LEU A 232 7.50 13.65 8.00
N ALA A 233 6.77 13.97 6.92
CA ALA A 233 7.36 14.33 5.63
C ALA A 233 8.11 15.68 5.62
N ALA A 234 7.93 16.53 6.64
CA ALA A 234 8.47 17.89 6.66
C ALA A 234 9.95 17.97 7.06
N ASP A 235 10.48 16.96 7.76
CA ASP A 235 11.80 17.04 8.42
C ASP A 235 12.90 16.18 7.76
N PHE A 236 12.73 15.75 6.51
CA PHE A 236 13.63 14.74 5.92
C PHE A 236 14.91 15.27 5.23
N PRO A 237 16.08 14.67 5.53
CA PRO A 237 17.32 14.88 4.79
C PRO A 237 17.37 14.02 3.51
N ASP A 238 17.52 14.68 2.34
CA ASP A 238 17.25 14.15 0.99
C ASP A 238 18.15 12.98 0.52
N PRO A 239 17.53 11.95 -0.08
CA PRO A 239 17.98 11.44 -1.38
C PRO A 239 16.85 11.55 -2.43
N GLU A 240 17.07 12.41 -3.43
CA GLU A 240 16.16 12.91 -4.48
C GLU A 240 15.03 11.96 -4.94
N HIS A 241 15.30 10.66 -5.03
CA HIS A 241 14.34 9.62 -5.39
C HIS A 241 13.13 9.51 -4.44
N PHE A 242 13.35 9.67 -3.14
CA PHE A 242 12.29 9.54 -2.13
C PHE A 242 11.30 10.70 -2.23
N ARG A 243 11.82 11.93 -2.38
CA ARG A 243 10.99 13.13 -2.58
C ARG A 243 10.16 13.05 -3.86
N ILE A 244 10.77 12.61 -4.97
CA ILE A 244 10.04 12.40 -6.23
C ILE A 244 8.93 11.35 -6.06
N GLY A 245 9.21 10.25 -5.34
CA GLY A 245 8.21 9.21 -5.07
C GLY A 245 7.01 9.72 -4.27
N ILE A 246 7.24 10.50 -3.22
CA ILE A 246 6.16 11.11 -2.41
C ILE A 246 5.30 12.02 -3.28
N ASN A 247 5.91 12.92 -4.05
CA ASN A 247 5.17 13.84 -4.90
C ASN A 247 4.33 13.09 -5.94
N LEU A 248 4.89 12.07 -6.58
CA LEU A 248 4.14 11.30 -7.58
C LEU A 248 3.01 10.47 -6.95
N ALA A 249 3.21 9.94 -5.74
CA ALA A 249 2.14 9.29 -5.01
C ALA A 249 1.03 10.28 -4.62
N TRP A 250 1.40 11.50 -4.23
CA TRP A 250 0.46 12.57 -3.93
C TRP A 250 -0.30 13.01 -5.19
N ASP A 251 0.39 13.27 -6.29
CA ASP A 251 -0.19 13.65 -7.57
C ASP A 251 -1.20 12.60 -8.04
N LYS A 252 -0.89 11.31 -7.84
CA LYS A 252 -1.83 10.21 -8.15
C LYS A 252 -3.03 10.20 -7.22
N LEU A 253 -2.86 10.37 -5.91
CA LEU A 253 -3.99 10.47 -5.01
C LEU A 253 -4.88 11.67 -5.33
N ASP A 254 -4.28 12.82 -5.68
CA ASP A 254 -5.00 14.05 -6.01
C ASP A 254 -5.76 13.92 -7.34
N GLU A 255 -5.14 13.34 -8.37
CA GLU A 255 -5.79 13.03 -9.66
C GLU A 255 -7.07 12.22 -9.45
N TYR A 256 -7.00 11.13 -8.69
CA TYR A 256 -8.17 10.28 -8.44
C TYR A 256 -9.17 10.91 -7.49
N TYR A 257 -8.73 11.78 -6.57
CA TYR A 257 -9.63 12.56 -5.74
C TYR A 257 -10.46 13.54 -6.57
N GLN A 258 -9.84 14.22 -7.53
CA GLN A 258 -10.54 15.11 -8.46
C GLN A 258 -11.55 14.35 -9.34
N ARG A 259 -11.23 13.12 -9.76
CA ARG A 259 -12.16 12.27 -10.53
C ARG A 259 -13.42 11.84 -9.75
N LEU A 260 -13.46 11.97 -8.41
CA LEU A 260 -14.68 11.68 -7.64
C LEU A 260 -15.84 12.60 -8.05
N ASP A 261 -15.53 13.82 -8.52
CA ASP A 261 -16.51 14.78 -9.02
C ASP A 261 -17.21 14.32 -10.31
N GLU A 262 -16.67 13.31 -11.01
CA GLU A 262 -17.29 12.74 -12.21
C GLU A 262 -18.46 11.80 -11.88
N THR A 263 -18.50 11.24 -10.66
CA THR A 263 -19.47 10.20 -10.29
C THR A 263 -20.16 10.58 -8.98
N PRO A 264 -21.36 11.20 -9.04
CA PRO A 264 -21.99 11.83 -7.89
C PRO A 264 -22.40 10.84 -6.78
N ILE A 265 -22.46 9.54 -7.07
CA ILE A 265 -22.84 8.51 -6.09
C ILE A 265 -21.94 8.46 -4.87
N TYR A 266 -20.67 8.85 -4.98
CA TYR A 266 -19.77 8.90 -3.82
C TYR A 266 -20.27 9.90 -2.77
N TYR A 267 -20.71 11.06 -3.24
CA TYR A 267 -21.26 12.11 -2.38
C TYR A 267 -22.64 11.74 -1.86
N THR A 268 -23.49 11.19 -2.72
CA THR A 268 -24.83 10.72 -2.34
C THR A 268 -24.76 9.62 -1.29
N ALA A 269 -23.88 8.63 -1.46
CA ALA A 269 -23.70 7.55 -0.49
C ALA A 269 -23.27 8.08 0.88
N MET A 270 -22.30 9.02 0.92
CA MET A 270 -21.82 9.60 2.16
C MET A 270 -22.89 10.48 2.84
N ALA A 271 -23.62 11.30 2.08
CA ALA A 271 -24.68 12.17 2.58
C ALA A 271 -25.88 11.39 3.13
N LEU A 272 -26.22 10.26 2.53
CA LEU A 272 -27.31 9.38 2.97
C LEU A 272 -26.88 8.41 4.08
N HIS A 273 -25.57 8.21 4.28
CA HIS A 273 -25.09 7.29 5.30
C HIS A 273 -25.42 7.81 6.71
N PRO A 274 -26.19 7.08 7.54
CA PRO A 274 -26.71 7.58 8.81
C PRO A 274 -25.65 8.05 9.80
N ALA A 275 -24.45 7.47 9.72
CA ALA A 275 -23.32 7.84 10.56
C ALA A 275 -22.69 9.18 10.19
N TYR A 276 -22.59 9.51 8.89
CA TYR A 276 -21.74 10.59 8.38
C TYR A 276 -22.56 11.83 8.04
N ARG A 277 -23.51 11.68 7.10
CA ARG A 277 -24.40 12.76 6.63
C ARG A 277 -23.61 14.01 6.19
N TRP A 278 -24.28 15.16 6.20
CA TRP A 278 -23.68 16.45 5.85
C TRP A 278 -22.60 16.90 6.84
N ASP A 279 -22.73 16.54 8.12
CA ASP A 279 -21.75 16.86 9.17
C ASP A 279 -20.33 16.43 8.78
N TRP A 280 -20.18 15.25 8.15
CA TRP A 280 -18.89 14.77 7.68
C TRP A 280 -18.23 15.72 6.67
N PHE A 281 -19.02 16.27 5.75
CA PHE A 281 -18.54 17.22 4.73
C PHE A 281 -18.18 18.56 5.37
N ASP A 282 -19.06 19.08 6.23
CA ASP A 282 -18.85 20.35 6.93
C ASP A 282 -17.59 20.31 7.81
N GLU A 283 -17.33 19.20 8.50
CA GLU A 283 -16.13 19.02 9.32
C GLU A 283 -14.86 18.79 8.48
N THR A 284 -14.92 17.88 7.49
CA THR A 284 -13.73 17.49 6.71
C THR A 284 -13.29 18.59 5.75
N TRP A 285 -14.25 19.34 5.21
CA TRP A 285 -14.03 20.43 4.27
C TRP A 285 -14.32 21.80 4.89
N ALA A 286 -14.18 21.96 6.20
CA ALA A 286 -14.36 23.24 6.90
C ALA A 286 -13.54 24.39 6.28
N HIS A 287 -12.40 24.06 5.66
CA HIS A 287 -11.50 25.01 4.99
C HIS A 287 -11.85 25.27 3.51
N LYS A 288 -12.88 24.61 2.97
CA LYS A 288 -13.33 24.68 1.56
C LYS A 288 -14.88 24.61 1.47
N PRO A 289 -15.59 25.65 1.93
CA PRO A 289 -17.05 25.66 1.94
C PRO A 289 -17.68 25.47 0.55
N SER A 290 -17.05 26.00 -0.50
CA SER A 290 -17.51 25.81 -1.89
C SER A 290 -17.53 24.35 -2.35
N TRP A 291 -16.71 23.47 -1.75
CA TRP A 291 -16.75 22.04 -2.04
C TRP A 291 -18.00 21.38 -1.44
N VAL A 292 -18.42 21.83 -0.26
CA VAL A 292 -19.66 21.36 0.37
C VAL A 292 -20.87 21.79 -0.45
N GLU A 293 -20.89 23.03 -0.94
CA GLU A 293 -21.94 23.55 -1.82
C GLU A 293 -22.05 22.71 -3.09
N LYS A 294 -20.92 22.48 -3.78
CA LYS A 294 -20.87 21.60 -4.96
C LYS A 294 -21.39 20.19 -4.66
N ALA A 295 -21.03 19.60 -3.52
CA ALA A 295 -21.53 18.28 -3.13
C ALA A 295 -23.04 18.28 -2.89
N LYS A 296 -23.61 19.32 -2.27
CA LYS A 296 -25.06 19.47 -2.09
C LYS A 296 -25.78 19.58 -3.42
N GLU A 297 -25.24 20.35 -4.37
CA GLU A 297 -25.78 20.46 -5.73
C GLU A 297 -25.78 19.09 -6.43
N MET A 298 -24.64 18.38 -6.44
CA MET A 298 -24.55 17.04 -7.05
C MET A 298 -25.54 16.04 -6.46
N VAL A 299 -25.73 16.03 -5.14
CA VAL A 299 -26.70 15.13 -4.48
C VAL A 299 -28.14 15.52 -4.81
N ALA A 300 -28.44 16.82 -4.88
CA ALA A 300 -29.75 17.31 -5.28
C ALA A 300 -30.06 16.95 -6.74
N ASP A 301 -29.09 17.09 -7.64
CA ASP A 301 -29.23 16.73 -9.05
C ASP A 301 -29.52 15.23 -9.22
N VAL A 302 -28.80 14.35 -8.51
CA VAL A 302 -29.08 12.91 -8.51
C VAL A 302 -30.50 12.62 -8.02
N TRP A 303 -30.93 13.25 -6.93
CA TRP A 303 -32.29 13.09 -6.43
C TRP A 303 -33.34 13.51 -7.46
N LEU A 304 -33.22 14.72 -8.01
CA LEU A 304 -34.18 15.29 -8.94
C LEU A 304 -34.25 14.51 -10.26
N SER A 305 -33.10 14.12 -10.80
CA SER A 305 -32.99 13.44 -12.09
C SER A 305 -33.38 11.96 -12.03
N ASP A 306 -32.92 11.21 -11.02
CA ASP A 306 -33.02 9.75 -11.01
C ASP A 306 -34.08 9.20 -10.03
N TYR A 307 -34.42 9.92 -8.96
CA TYR A 307 -35.19 9.34 -7.84
C TYR A 307 -36.50 10.03 -7.49
N ALA A 308 -36.63 11.35 -7.71
CA ALA A 308 -37.75 12.16 -7.23
C ALA A 308 -39.11 11.75 -7.83
N HIS A 309 -39.09 11.13 -9.00
CA HIS A 309 -40.27 10.71 -9.75
C HIS A 309 -40.59 9.21 -9.57
N LEU A 310 -39.76 8.46 -8.83
CA LEU A 310 -39.99 7.04 -8.60
C LEU A 310 -41.13 6.84 -7.60
N GLU A 311 -42.07 5.96 -7.91
CA GLU A 311 -43.13 5.59 -6.99
C GLU A 311 -42.53 4.88 -5.77
N VAL A 312 -42.62 5.53 -4.62
CA VAL A 312 -42.32 4.89 -3.34
C VAL A 312 -43.40 3.86 -3.08
N ARG A 313 -43.09 2.57 -3.30
CA ARG A 313 -43.96 1.48 -2.87
C ARG A 313 -44.10 1.53 -1.35
N THR A 314 -45.14 2.19 -0.86
CA THR A 314 -45.55 2.10 0.54
C THR A 314 -45.91 0.65 0.79
N SER A 315 -45.10 -0.05 1.58
CA SER A 315 -45.36 -1.42 2.00
C SER A 315 -46.59 -1.45 2.92
N SER A 316 -47.79 -1.44 2.37
CA SER A 316 -49.00 -1.90 3.05
C SER A 316 -49.14 -3.43 2.99
N SER A 317 -48.13 -4.12 2.44
CA SER A 317 -48.11 -5.58 2.25
C SER A 317 -46.72 -6.19 2.45
N ARG A 318 -46.00 -5.76 3.50
CA ARG A 318 -44.99 -6.63 4.12
C ARG A 318 -45.72 -7.47 5.15
N GLY A 319 -46.02 -8.71 4.79
CA GLY A 319 -46.23 -9.77 5.78
C GLY A 319 -45.01 -9.86 6.69
N ASP A 320 -45.21 -10.49 7.85
CA ASP A 320 -44.28 -10.63 8.98
C ASP A 320 -42.89 -11.22 8.64
N ASP A 321 -42.11 -10.55 7.81
CA ASP A 321 -40.71 -10.87 7.59
C ASP A 321 -39.90 -10.25 8.72
N GLU A 322 -39.37 -11.15 9.54
CA GLU A 322 -38.44 -10.91 10.64
C GLU A 322 -37.41 -9.83 10.26
N PRO A 323 -37.11 -8.85 11.14
CA PRO A 323 -36.14 -7.81 10.82
C PRO A 323 -34.82 -8.45 10.42
N PRO A 324 -34.16 -7.98 9.33
CA PRO A 324 -32.93 -8.58 8.86
C PRO A 324 -31.93 -8.67 10.01
N ALA A 325 -31.36 -9.87 10.20
CA ALA A 325 -30.43 -10.15 11.28
C ALA A 325 -29.41 -9.00 11.39
N LYS A 326 -29.34 -8.38 12.58
CA LYS A 326 -28.37 -7.31 12.85
C LYS A 326 -26.98 -7.88 12.57
N ARG A 327 -26.39 -7.50 11.44
CA ARG A 327 -24.98 -7.82 11.15
C ARG A 327 -24.15 -7.28 12.33
N PRO A 328 -23.18 -8.04 12.84
CA PRO A 328 -22.27 -7.54 13.87
C PRO A 328 -21.74 -6.18 13.44
N ARG A 329 -21.78 -5.19 14.32
CA ARG A 329 -21.12 -3.91 14.06
C ARG A 329 -19.63 -4.17 14.02
N PHE A 330 -19.05 -4.19 12.82
CA PHE A 330 -17.62 -4.09 12.65
C PHE A 330 -17.24 -2.64 12.94
N PHE A 331 -16.25 -2.45 13.81
CA PHE A 331 -15.65 -1.14 14.04
C PHE A 331 -15.18 -0.58 12.70
N ASN A 332 -15.76 0.54 12.28
CA ASN A 332 -15.38 1.20 11.03
C ASN A 332 -14.37 2.32 11.33
N PRO A 333 -13.14 2.29 10.77
CA PRO A 333 -12.10 3.28 11.04
C PRO A 333 -12.43 4.74 10.66
N PHE A 334 -13.50 4.96 9.88
CA PHE A 334 -14.03 6.29 9.56
C PHE A 334 -14.99 6.83 10.65
N GLU A 335 -15.23 6.09 11.74
CA GLU A 335 -16.20 6.44 12.79
C GLU A 335 -15.91 7.69 13.61
N LYS A 336 -14.78 8.39 13.44
CA LYS A 336 -14.59 9.65 14.19
C LYS A 336 -15.65 10.70 13.85
N ASN A 337 -16.25 10.58 12.67
CA ASN A 337 -17.36 11.41 12.20
C ASN A 337 -18.68 10.61 12.21
N SER A 338 -18.72 9.43 12.84
CA SER A 338 -19.91 8.61 13.03
C SER A 338 -20.56 8.94 14.36
N ARG A 339 -21.86 9.28 14.34
CA ARG A 339 -22.64 9.41 15.57
C ARG A 339 -22.81 8.03 16.21
N VAL A 340 -21.95 7.65 17.16
CA VAL A 340 -22.16 6.44 17.97
C VAL A 340 -23.05 6.77 19.18
N PRO A 341 -24.14 6.02 19.45
CA PRO A 341 -24.79 6.03 20.75
C PRO A 341 -23.89 5.35 21.77
N ASN A 342 -23.53 6.05 22.86
CA ASN A 342 -22.71 5.56 23.97
C ASN A 342 -23.07 4.13 24.42
N SER A 343 -22.30 3.13 23.98
CA SER A 343 -22.06 1.90 24.74
C SER A 343 -20.89 1.12 24.11
N LEU A 344 -19.75 1.13 24.81
CA LEU A 344 -18.63 0.22 24.54
C LEU A 344 -19.01 -1.18 25.06
N PRO A 345 -18.91 -2.25 24.25
CA PRO A 345 -18.98 -3.62 24.76
C PRO A 345 -17.64 -4.01 25.43
N ALA A 346 -17.72 -4.61 26.61
CA ALA A 346 -16.59 -4.92 27.49
C ALA A 346 -15.73 -6.14 27.09
N HIS A 347 -15.48 -6.43 25.81
CA HIS A 347 -14.64 -7.56 25.42
C HIS A 347 -13.72 -7.28 24.21
N ALA A 348 -12.74 -6.41 24.38
CA ALA A 348 -11.64 -6.26 23.41
C ALA A 348 -10.32 -6.80 24.00
N THR A 349 -10.40 -7.92 24.71
CA THR A 349 -9.24 -8.62 25.25
C THR A 349 -9.25 -10.06 24.74
N ALA A 350 -8.80 -10.28 23.50
CA ALA A 350 -8.05 -11.47 23.09
C ALA A 350 -7.81 -11.50 21.57
N ILE A 351 -6.66 -12.07 21.21
CA ILE A 351 -6.21 -12.49 19.87
C ILE A 351 -5.56 -11.37 19.04
N VAL A 352 -4.36 -10.95 19.48
CA VAL A 352 -3.30 -10.51 18.58
C VAL A 352 -2.47 -11.74 18.24
N GLY A 353 -2.78 -12.37 17.12
CA GLY A 353 -2.00 -13.45 16.52
C GLY A 353 -1.82 -13.15 15.04
N ASP A 354 -0.70 -12.53 14.69
CA ASP A 354 -0.27 -12.31 13.31
C ASP A 354 0.05 -13.67 12.65
N GLU A 355 -0.76 -14.04 11.66
CA GLU A 355 -0.71 -15.30 10.90
C GLU A 355 0.63 -15.53 10.18
N TYR A 356 1.49 -14.50 10.07
CA TYR A 356 2.82 -14.58 9.45
C TYR A 356 3.98 -14.87 10.42
N GLN A 357 3.72 -15.15 11.69
CA GLN A 357 4.75 -15.63 12.64
C GLN A 357 5.31 -17.03 12.29
N ALA A 358 4.71 -17.72 11.33
CA ALA A 358 5.07 -19.10 10.97
C ALA A 358 6.18 -19.25 9.90
N TRP A 359 6.65 -18.16 9.27
CA TRP A 359 7.62 -18.22 8.14
C TRP A 359 8.93 -17.43 8.33
#